data_AF-A0A3D1D3T9-F1
#
_entry.id   AF-A0A3D1D3T9-F1
#
_cell.length_a   1.000
_cell.length_b   1.000
_cell.length_c   1.000
_cell.angle_alpha   90.00
_cell.angle_beta   90.00
_cell.angle_gamma   90.00
#
_symmetry.space_group_name_H-M   'P 1'
#
loop_
_entity.id
_entity.type
_entity.pdbx_description
1 polymer ?
#
loop_
_entity_poly.entity_id
_entity_poly.type
_entity_poly.pdbx_seq_one_letter_code
_entity_poly.pdbx_strand_id
1 'polypeptide(L)' 'MMSQARSSNSQGRSCETRLFKVADFVFAISFAGYDNGFRLLPSFGSFARKAADLDSLLFTLTVDDNVRPVPKARRERIRE' A
#
# COMPACT_ATOMS: atom_id res chain seq x y z
N MET A 1 5.97 44.68 -8.25
CA MET A 1 6.86 43.49 -8.34
C MET A 1 6.05 42.28 -7.90
N MET A 2 5.66 41.42 -8.84
CA MET A 2 4.88 40.21 -8.57
C MET A 2 5.85 39.06 -8.26
N SER A 3 5.85 38.57 -7.02
CA SER A 3 6.55 37.33 -6.65
C SER A 3 5.59 36.18 -6.88
N GLN A 4 5.77 35.43 -7.97
CA GLN A 4 5.07 34.18 -8.18
C GLN A 4 5.73 33.12 -7.28
N ALA A 5 4.99 32.69 -6.26
CA ALA A 5 5.33 31.54 -5.46
C ALA A 5 5.38 30.31 -6.38
N ARG A 6 6.53 29.64 -6.41
CA ARG A 6 6.72 28.36 -7.09
C ARG A 6 5.72 27.37 -6.50
N SER A 7 4.69 27.03 -7.26
CA SER A 7 3.87 25.85 -7.01
C SER A 7 4.79 24.63 -7.07
N SER A 8 5.24 24.17 -5.90
CA SER A 8 5.84 22.86 -5.73
C SER A 8 4.78 21.83 -6.10
N ASN A 9 4.81 21.40 -7.35
CA ASN A 9 4.06 20.26 -7.85
C ASN A 9 4.66 19.01 -7.22
N SER A 10 4.30 18.73 -5.97
CA SER A 10 4.46 17.39 -5.41
C SER A 10 3.42 16.54 -6.14
N GLN A 11 3.79 15.94 -7.26
CA GLN A 11 3.11 14.76 -7.76
C GLN A 11 3.14 13.75 -6.62
N GLY A 12 2.08 13.73 -5.81
CA GLY A 12 1.87 12.74 -4.77
C GLY A 12 1.94 11.40 -5.46
N ARG A 13 2.90 10.57 -5.04
CA ARG A 13 3.03 9.18 -5.50
C ARG A 13 1.62 8.56 -5.54
N SER A 14 1.23 7.99 -6.68
CA SER A 14 -0.08 7.36 -6.82
C SER A 14 -0.25 6.30 -5.73
N CYS A 15 -1.28 6.46 -4.91
CA CYS A 15 -1.69 5.49 -3.91
C CYS A 15 -2.95 4.81 -4.43
N GLU A 16 -2.84 3.53 -4.81
CA GLU A 16 -3.98 2.73 -5.26
C GLU A 16 -4.36 1.74 -4.15
N THR A 17 -5.55 1.88 -3.59
CA THR A 17 -6.09 0.92 -2.61
C THR A 17 -7.13 0.02 -3.26
N ARG A 18 -6.98 -1.30 -3.07
CA ARG A 18 -7.93 -2.31 -3.53
C ARG A 18 -8.44 -3.16 -2.38
N LEU A 19 -9.70 -3.56 -2.48
CA LEU A 19 -10.40 -4.37 -1.49
C LEU A 19 -10.48 -5.83 -1.94
N PHE A 20 -10.33 -6.72 -0.98
CA PHE A 20 -10.36 -8.17 -1.18
C PHE A 20 -11.22 -8.83 -0.11
N LYS A 21 -11.78 -10.00 -0.43
CA LYS A 21 -12.48 -10.85 0.54
C LYS A 21 -12.08 -12.31 0.35
N VAL A 22 -11.66 -12.95 1.44
CA VAL A 22 -11.39 -14.40 1.50
C VAL A 22 -12.23 -14.99 2.63
N ALA A 23 -13.06 -15.98 2.31
CA ALA A 23 -14.13 -16.44 3.20
C ALA A 23 -14.96 -15.24 3.69
N ASP A 24 -14.99 -14.97 5.00
CA ASP A 24 -15.70 -13.84 5.61
C ASP A 24 -14.81 -12.62 5.91
N PHE A 25 -13.51 -12.72 5.66
CA PHE A 25 -12.55 -11.68 6.01
C PHE A 25 -12.33 -10.70 4.87
N VAL A 26 -12.61 -9.42 5.13
CA VAL A 26 -12.32 -8.31 4.22
C VAL A 26 -10.96 -7.72 4.56
N PHE A 27 -10.13 -7.44 3.56
CA PHE A 27 -8.88 -6.72 3.76
C PHE A 27 -8.57 -5.80 2.58
N ALA A 28 -7.70 -4.82 2.80
CA ALA A 28 -7.25 -3.89 1.78
C ALA A 28 -5.74 -4.03 1.51
N ILE A 29 -5.34 -3.81 0.26
CA ILE A 29 -3.94 -3.59 -0.10
C ILE A 29 -3.81 -2.22 -0.72
N SER A 30 -2.93 -1.38 -0.18
CA SER A 30 -2.61 -0.04 -0.67
C SER A 30 -1.23 -0.04 -1.30
N PHE A 31 -1.13 0.26 -2.59
CA PHE A 31 0.12 0.37 -3.32
C PHE A 31 0.56 1.83 -3.35
N ALA A 32 1.62 2.18 -2.62
CA ALA A 32 2.09 3.55 -2.50
C ALA A 32 3.36 3.79 -3.32
N GLY A 33 3.24 4.53 -4.42
CA GLY A 33 4.39 4.85 -5.28
C GLY A 33 4.96 3.66 -6.03
N TYR A 34 4.07 2.72 -6.39
CA TYR A 34 4.43 1.48 -7.06
C TYR A 34 3.67 1.34 -8.38
N ASP A 35 4.34 1.63 -9.50
CA ASP A 35 3.71 1.72 -10.84
C ASP A 35 3.14 0.38 -11.33
N ASN A 36 3.71 -0.73 -10.85
CA ASN A 36 3.25 -2.07 -11.21
C ASN A 36 2.10 -2.58 -10.32
N GLY A 37 1.75 -1.82 -9.26
CA GLY A 37 0.58 -1.99 -8.37
C GLY A 37 -0.06 -3.38 -8.35
N PHE A 38 -1.35 -3.42 -8.65
CA PHE A 38 -2.10 -4.67 -8.74
C PHE A 38 -1.71 -5.56 -9.93
N ARG A 39 -1.01 -5.05 -10.95
CA ARG A 39 -0.63 -5.86 -12.13
C ARG A 39 0.27 -7.05 -11.75
N LEU A 40 0.97 -6.96 -10.62
CA LEU A 40 1.80 -8.06 -10.10
C LEU A 40 1.03 -9.11 -9.28
N LEU A 41 -0.25 -8.91 -9.00
CA LEU A 41 -1.08 -9.84 -8.23
C LEU A 41 -2.26 -10.39 -9.06
N PRO A 42 -2.02 -11.01 -10.23
CA PRO A 42 -3.11 -11.54 -11.05
C PRO A 42 -3.92 -12.62 -10.33
N SER A 43 -3.28 -13.41 -9.46
CA SER A 43 -3.94 -14.42 -8.63
C SER A 43 -4.93 -13.84 -7.61
N PHE A 44 -4.83 -12.55 -7.27
CA PHE A 44 -5.75 -11.90 -6.34
C PHE A 44 -7.05 -11.45 -7.01
N GLY A 45 -7.15 -11.55 -8.34
CA GLY A 45 -8.34 -11.14 -9.10
C GLY A 45 -9.64 -11.79 -8.63
N SER A 46 -9.60 -13.08 -8.30
CA SER A 46 -10.77 -13.84 -7.84
C SER A 46 -11.32 -13.37 -6.48
N PHE A 47 -10.50 -12.67 -5.70
CA PHE A 47 -10.86 -12.17 -4.36
C PHE A 47 -11.22 -10.69 -4.38
N ALA A 48 -11.06 -10.00 -5.51
CA ALA A 48 -11.28 -8.57 -5.61
C ALA A 48 -12.75 -8.20 -5.38
N ARG A 49 -12.96 -7.12 -4.61
CA ARG A 49 -14.29 -6.54 -4.36
C ARG A 49 -14.32 -5.10 -4.82
N LYS A 50 -15.45 -4.70 -5.42
CA LYS A 50 -15.69 -3.30 -5.82
C LYS A 50 -15.98 -2.40 -4.63
N ALA A 51 -16.59 -2.95 -3.59
CA ALA A 51 -16.93 -2.27 -2.35
C ALA A 51 -16.91 -3.28 -1.20
N ALA A 52 -16.60 -2.79 -0.01
CA ALA A 52 -16.73 -3.53 1.22
C ALA A 52 -17.08 -2.55 2.34
N ASP A 53 -17.70 -3.06 3.39
CA ASP A 53 -17.94 -2.28 4.59
C ASP A 53 -16.59 -2.03 5.29
N LEU A 54 -16.21 -0.77 5.44
CA LEU A 54 -14.93 -0.38 6.05
C LEU A 54 -14.87 -0.78 7.53
N ASP A 55 -16.01 -0.87 8.21
CA ASP A 55 -16.08 -1.32 9.60
C ASP A 55 -15.78 -2.82 9.75
N SER A 56 -15.83 -3.58 8.64
CA SER A 56 -15.51 -5.01 8.59
C SER A 56 -14.07 -5.31 8.16
N LEU A 57 -13.24 -4.28 7.97
CA LEU A 57 -11.88 -4.45 7.45
C LEU A 57 -10.97 -5.07 8.51
N LEU A 58 -10.46 -6.27 8.24
CA LEU A 58 -9.55 -6.98 9.15
C LEU A 58 -8.20 -6.29 9.24
N PHE A 59 -7.64 -5.88 8.09
CA PHE A 59 -6.39 -5.13 8.02
C PHE A 59 -6.25 -4.39 6.69
N THR A 60 -5.34 -3.42 6.68
CA THR A 60 -4.79 -2.82 5.46
C THR A 60 -3.30 -3.12 5.38
N LEU A 61 -2.85 -3.69 4.26
CA LEU A 61 -1.43 -3.86 3.95
C LEU A 61 -0.98 -2.74 3.01
N THR A 62 0.02 -1.96 3.42
CA THR A 62 0.67 -1.00 2.52
C THR A 62 1.88 -1.65 1.87
N VAL A 63 1.90 -1.66 0.54
CA VAL A 63 3.03 -2.12 -0.27
C VAL A 63 3.70 -0.89 -0.87
N ASP A 64 4.96 -0.67 -0.51
CA ASP A 64 5.80 0.37 -1.07
C ASP A 64 7.23 -0.16 -1.32
N ASP A 65 8.01 0.59 -2.10
CA ASP A 65 9.43 0.30 -2.36
C ASP A 65 10.36 0.96 -1.35
N ASN A 66 9.83 1.47 -0.23
CA ASN A 66 10.63 2.14 0.79
C ASN A 66 11.13 1.18 1.88
N VAL A 67 10.77 -0.11 1.81
CA VAL A 67 11.23 -1.13 2.77
C VAL A 67 12.74 -1.29 2.64
N ARG A 68 13.48 -0.62 3.52
CA ARG A 68 14.94 -0.75 3.62
C ARG A 68 15.29 -1.83 4.64
N PRO A 69 16.33 -2.64 4.40
CA PRO A 69 16.82 -3.55 5.42
C PRO A 69 17.17 -2.77 6.68
N VAL A 70 16.66 -3.23 7.84
CA VAL A 70 17.08 -2.66 9.13
C VAL A 70 18.60 -2.85 9.27
N PRO A 71 19.39 -1.83 9.66
CA PRO A 71 20.82 -1.99 9.86
C PRO A 71 21.13 -3.12 10.84
N LYS A 72 22.16 -3.95 10.58
CA LYS A 72 22.50 -5.12 11.42
C LYS A 72 22.62 -4.78 12.91
N ALA A 73 23.18 -3.61 13.24
CA ALA A 73 23.34 -3.12 14.61
C ALA A 73 22.01 -2.86 15.35
N ARG A 74 20.89 -2.75 14.65
CA ARG A 74 19.55 -2.49 15.21
C ARG A 74 18.62 -3.71 15.14
N ARG A 75 19.10 -4.84 14.62
CA ARG A 75 18.30 -6.07 14.53
C ARG A 75 18.37 -6.78 15.87
N GLU A 76 17.22 -7.19 16.40
CA GLU A 76 17.19 -8.14 17.50
C GLU A 76 17.73 -9.49 17.02
N ARG A 77 18.52 -10.16 17.85
CA ARG A 77 18.99 -11.51 17.57
C ARG A 77 17.79 -12.45 17.66
N ILE A 78 17.48 -13.14 16.56
CA ILE A 78 16.51 -14.23 16.57
C ILE A 78 17.06 -15.30 17.52
N ARG A 79 16.35 -15.56 18.62
CA ARG A 79 16.70 -16.61 19.59
C ARG A 79 16.03 -17.91 19.13
N GLU A 80 16.77 -19.01 19.21
CA GLU A 80 16.25 -20.38 19.04
C GLU A 80 15.44 -20.81 20.26
#